data_AF-A0AAN0ISX8-F1
#
_entry.id   AF-A0AAN0ISX8-F1
#
_cell.length_a   1.000
_cell.length_b   1.000
_cell.length_c   1.000
_cell.angle_alpha   90.00
_cell.angle_beta   90.00
_cell.angle_gamma   90.00
#
_symmetry.space_group_name_H-M   'P 1'
#
loop_
_entity.id
_entity.type
_entity.pdbx_description
1 polymer ?
#
loop_
_entity_poly.entity_id
_entity_poly.type
_entity_poly.pdbx_seq_one_letter_code
_entity_poly.pdbx_strand_id
1 'polypeptide(L)'
;MADRLTQLQDAVTQMSDYFCNSIGILQQNQTTETKEGGGESSTNNATLFASLISQTATDIETLIESLPDQEYTPEKQEETLKNLVAENQVSGEKLRQVINEAESMLKQVRLYHKTI
;
A
#
# COMPACT_ATOMS: atom_id res chain seq x y z
N MET A 1 -2.19 -7.91 2.48
CA MET A 1 -1.11 -7.01 2.02
C MET A 1 -1.36 -6.81 0.54
N ALA A 2 -2.18 -5.83 0.18
CA ALA A 2 -2.52 -5.56 -1.20
C ALA A 2 -1.30 -4.93 -1.87
N ASP A 3 -0.89 -5.46 -3.01
CA ASP A 3 0.10 -4.85 -3.89
C ASP A 3 -0.32 -3.40 -4.21
N ARG A 4 0.63 -2.49 -4.41
CA ARG A 4 0.33 -1.11 -4.78
C ARG A 4 -0.51 -1.04 -6.04
N LEU A 5 -0.32 -1.98 -6.97
CA LEU A 5 -1.15 -2.11 -8.15
C LEU A 5 -2.59 -2.52 -7.82
N THR A 6 -2.78 -3.44 -6.88
CA THR A 6 -4.11 -3.82 -6.38
C THR A 6 -4.78 -2.65 -5.66
N GLN A 7 -4.05 -1.90 -4.83
CA GLN A 7 -4.58 -0.71 -4.16
C GLN A 7 -5.00 0.37 -5.17
N LEU A 8 -4.23 0.58 -6.24
CA LEU A 8 -4.58 1.49 -7.32
C LEU A 8 -5.86 1.03 -8.05
N GLN A 9 -5.98 -0.26 -8.32
CA GLN A 9 -7.18 -0.84 -8.92
C GLN A 9 -8.42 -0.66 -8.04
N ASP A 10 -8.29 -0.87 -6.73
CA ASP A 10 -9.37 -0.67 -5.77
C ASP A 10 -9.79 0.82 -5.69
N ALA A 11 -8.82 1.74 -5.68
CA ALA A 11 -9.09 3.18 -5.66
C ALA A 11 -9.82 3.67 -6.92
N VAL A 12 -9.42 3.19 -8.10
CA VAL A 12 -10.10 3.51 -9.37
C VAL A 12 -11.51 2.93 -9.42
N THR A 13 -11.70 1.72 -8.90
CA THR A 13 -13.03 1.10 -8.79
C THR A 13 -13.93 1.92 -7.88
N GLN A 14 -13.43 2.32 -6.71
CA GLN A 14 -14.16 3.16 -5.76
C GLN A 14 -14.51 4.54 -6.35
N MET A 15 -13.59 5.16 -7.11
CA MET A 15 -13.87 6.43 -7.79
C MET A 15 -15.02 6.28 -8.80
N SER A 16 -15.07 5.15 -9.51
CA SER A 16 -16.13 4.85 -10.47
C SER A 16 -17.50 4.73 -9.78
N ASP A 17 -17.54 4.09 -8.60
CA ASP A 17 -18.76 4.00 -7.79
C ASP A 17 -19.22 5.39 -7.31
N TYR A 18 -18.31 6.26 -6.88
CA TYR A 18 -18.66 7.63 -6.49
C TYR A 18 -19.23 8.43 -7.66
N PHE A 19 -18.68 8.28 -8.87
CA PHE A 19 -19.26 8.91 -10.06
C PHE A 19 -20.66 8.37 -10.36
N CYS A 20 -20.86 7.05 -10.32
CA CYS A 20 -22.17 6.44 -10.60
C CYS A 20 -23.24 6.90 -9.59
N ASN A 21 -22.90 6.87 -8.30
CA ASN A 21 -23.79 7.28 -7.22
C ASN A 21 -24.10 8.79 -7.27
N SER A 22 -23.09 9.62 -7.54
CA SER A 22 -23.26 11.07 -7.70
C SER A 22 -24.20 11.41 -8.86
N ILE A 23 -23.99 10.79 -10.04
CA ILE A 23 -24.86 10.99 -11.20
C ILE A 23 -26.29 10.51 -10.91
N GLY A 24 -26.46 9.36 -10.26
CA GLY A 24 -27.78 8.84 -9.88
C GLY A 24 -28.57 9.81 -8.99
N ILE A 25 -27.91 10.39 -7.99
CA ILE A 25 -28.53 11.38 -7.09
C ILE A 25 -28.86 12.67 -7.83
N LEU A 26 -27.99 13.14 -8.72
CA LEU A 26 -28.25 14.33 -9.54
C LEU A 26 -29.46 14.12 -10.48
N GLN A 27 -29.58 12.95 -11.12
CA GLN A 27 -30.72 12.62 -11.99
C GLN A 27 -32.03 12.47 -11.21
N GLN A 28 -31.98 11.86 -10.02
CA GLN A 28 -33.14 11.77 -9.13
C GLN A 28 -33.62 13.16 -8.71
N ASN A 29 -32.69 14.06 -8.43
CA ASN A 29 -33.03 15.42 -8.02
C ASN A 29 -33.68 16.23 -9.16
N GLN A 30 -33.20 16.08 -10.40
CA GLN A 30 -33.80 16.71 -11.57
C GLN A 30 -35.22 16.19 -11.89
N THR A 31 -35.51 14.93 -11.58
CA THR A 31 -36.87 14.37 -11.75
C THR A 31 -37.84 14.80 -10.65
N THR A 32 -37.35 15.26 -9.49
CA THR A 32 -38.17 15.76 -8.37
C THR A 32 -38.46 17.26 -8.38
N GLU A 33 -37.86 18.06 -9.28
CA GLU A 33 -38.08 19.51 -9.34
C GLU A 33 -39.54 19.94 -9.64
N THR A 34 -40.45 18.99 -9.92
CA THR A 34 -41.90 19.27 -10.02
C THR A 34 -42.61 19.28 -8.65
N LYS A 35 -41.95 18.98 -7.53
CA LYS A 35 -42.57 19.00 -6.20
C LYS A 35 -41.70 19.72 -5.18
N GLU A 36 -42.21 20.87 -4.73
CA GLU A 36 -41.69 21.77 -3.72
C GLU A 36 -41.11 21.03 -2.49
N GLY A 37 -39.83 21.26 -2.15
CA GLY A 37 -39.33 21.00 -0.78
C GLY A 37 -37.96 20.31 -0.57
N GLY A 38 -37.12 20.07 -1.59
CA GLY A 38 -35.91 19.22 -1.43
C GLY A 38 -34.50 19.86 -1.51
N GLY A 39 -34.38 21.18 -1.67
CA GLY A 39 -33.14 21.81 -2.18
C GLY A 39 -31.86 21.73 -1.31
N GLU A 40 -31.97 21.61 0.01
CA GLU A 40 -30.79 21.64 0.90
C GLU A 40 -30.09 20.29 1.00
N SER A 41 -30.82 19.17 1.04
CA SER A 41 -30.17 17.84 1.14
C SER A 41 -29.42 17.47 -0.15
N SER A 42 -29.92 17.89 -1.31
CA SER A 42 -29.32 17.54 -2.61
C SER A 42 -28.01 18.26 -2.88
N THR A 43 -27.91 19.53 -2.46
CA THR A 43 -26.66 20.31 -2.56
C THR A 43 -25.59 19.79 -1.61
N ASN A 44 -25.96 19.37 -0.40
CA ASN A 44 -25.04 18.74 0.55
C ASN A 44 -24.50 17.38 0.06
N ASN A 45 -25.32 16.58 -0.64
CA ASN A 45 -24.84 15.32 -1.23
C ASN A 45 -23.90 15.59 -2.41
N ALA A 46 -24.21 16.56 -3.28
CA ALA A 46 -23.34 16.91 -4.39
C ALA A 46 -21.96 17.41 -3.93
N THR A 47 -21.91 18.24 -2.89
CA THR A 47 -20.63 18.68 -2.31
C THR A 47 -19.88 17.55 -1.62
N LEU A 48 -20.57 16.63 -0.95
CA LEU A 48 -19.97 15.42 -0.37
C LEU A 48 -19.32 14.54 -1.44
N PHE A 49 -20.03 14.20 -2.52
CA PHE A 49 -19.46 13.41 -3.62
C PHE A 49 -18.31 14.13 -4.32
N ALA A 50 -18.41 15.45 -4.51
CA ALA A 50 -17.29 16.23 -5.06
C ALA A 50 -16.05 16.12 -4.16
N SER A 51 -16.23 16.24 -2.83
CA SER A 51 -15.13 16.07 -1.87
C SER A 51 -14.55 14.66 -1.90
N LEU A 52 -15.39 13.61 -1.98
CA LEU A 52 -14.95 12.22 -2.04
C LEU A 52 -14.19 11.93 -3.34
N ILE A 53 -14.68 12.40 -4.49
CA ILE A 53 -14.02 12.23 -5.79
C ILE A 53 -12.67 12.96 -5.80
N SER A 54 -12.61 14.20 -5.31
CA SER A 54 -11.35 14.94 -5.22
C SER A 54 -10.34 14.26 -4.30
N GLN A 55 -10.78 13.77 -3.14
CA GLN A 55 -9.90 13.04 -2.22
C GLN A 55 -9.37 11.75 -2.87
N THR A 56 -10.25 10.94 -3.46
CA THR A 56 -9.84 9.69 -4.12
C THR A 56 -8.93 9.95 -5.33
N ALA A 57 -9.10 11.06 -6.04
CA ALA A 57 -8.19 11.45 -7.12
C ALA A 57 -6.78 11.75 -6.58
N THR A 58 -6.67 12.49 -5.47
CA THR A 58 -5.38 12.72 -4.80
C THR A 58 -4.78 11.41 -4.28
N ASP A 59 -5.59 10.51 -3.73
CA ASP A 59 -5.12 9.21 -3.26
C ASP A 59 -4.58 8.36 -4.43
N ILE A 60 -5.22 8.41 -5.60
CA ILE A 60 -4.72 7.77 -6.84
C ILE A 60 -3.38 8.39 -7.27
N GLU A 61 -3.25 9.72 -7.26
CA GLU A 61 -2.00 10.42 -7.61
C GLU A 61 -0.86 9.99 -6.69
N THR A 62 -1.08 9.99 -5.37
CA THR A 62 -0.05 9.56 -4.40
C THR A 62 0.30 8.08 -4.54
N LEU A 63 -0.67 7.23 -4.89
CA LEU A 63 -0.42 5.82 -5.18
C LEU A 63 0.47 5.65 -6.41
N ILE A 64 0.22 6.43 -7.48
CA ILE A 64 1.05 6.44 -8.69
C ILE A 64 2.47 6.92 -8.38
N GLU A 65 2.64 8.00 -7.61
CA GLU A 65 3.95 8.49 -7.18
C GLU A 65 4.70 7.48 -6.30
N SER A 66 3.97 6.64 -5.57
CA SER A 66 4.56 5.59 -4.73
C SER A 66 4.95 4.32 -5.49
N LEU A 67 4.65 4.23 -6.80
CA LEU A 67 5.07 3.11 -7.62
C LEU A 67 6.59 3.14 -7.79
N PRO A 68 7.29 2.00 -7.63
CA PRO A 68 8.72 1.94 -7.91
C PRO A 68 8.97 2.26 -9.39
N ASP A 69 10.03 3.02 -9.67
CA ASP A 69 10.39 3.47 -11.03
C ASP A 69 10.34 2.32 -12.04
N GLN A 70 9.69 2.54 -13.19
CA GLN A 70 9.47 1.52 -14.22
C GLN A 70 10.72 1.18 -15.05
N GLU A 71 11.91 1.68 -14.70
CA GLU A 71 13.19 1.36 -15.38
C GLU A 71 13.79 0.01 -14.94
N TYR A 72 12.95 -0.98 -14.65
CA TYR A 72 13.39 -2.36 -14.48
C TYR A 72 13.10 -3.13 -15.77
N THR A 73 14.08 -3.11 -16.67
CA THR A 73 14.14 -4.18 -17.67
C THR A 73 14.26 -5.52 -16.94
N PRO A 74 13.66 -6.61 -17.46
CA PRO A 74 13.70 -7.92 -16.80
C PRO A 74 15.14 -8.39 -16.53
N GLU A 75 16.08 -7.99 -17.38
CA GLU A 75 17.51 -8.27 -17.25
C GLU A 75 18.15 -7.56 -16.04
N LYS A 76 17.84 -6.27 -15.83
CA LYS A 76 18.32 -5.50 -14.66
C LYS A 76 17.70 -6.00 -13.35
N GLN A 77 16.45 -6.46 -13.40
CA GLN A 77 15.80 -7.09 -12.26
C GLN A 77 16.46 -8.42 -11.90
N GLU A 78 16.79 -9.25 -12.90
CA GLU A 78 17.51 -10.51 -12.69
C GLU A 78 18.90 -10.28 -12.07
N GLU A 79 19.64 -9.29 -12.56
CA GLU A 79 20.94 -8.90 -12.00
C GLU A 79 20.80 -8.43 -10.55
N THR A 80 19.83 -7.55 -10.27
CA THR A 80 19.56 -7.06 -8.91
C THR A 80 19.22 -8.20 -7.97
N LEU A 81 18.39 -9.16 -8.40
CA LEU A 81 18.04 -10.35 -7.62
C LEU A 81 19.26 -11.24 -7.34
N LYS A 82 20.12 -11.47 -8.35
CA LYS A 82 21.37 -12.22 -8.18
C LYS A 82 22.28 -11.57 -7.14
N ASN A 83 22.45 -10.25 -7.20
CA ASN A 83 23.24 -9.50 -6.23
C ASN A 83 22.63 -9.59 -4.83
N LEU A 84 21.32 -9.44 -4.70
CA LEU A 84 20.62 -9.53 -3.41
C LEU A 84 20.77 -10.92 -2.77
N VAL A 85 20.69 -11.99 -3.57
CA VAL A 85 20.89 -13.38 -3.10
C VAL A 85 22.33 -13.57 -2.61
N ALA A 86 23.32 -13.09 -3.35
CA ALA A 86 24.72 -13.16 -2.93
C ALA A 86 24.96 -12.40 -1.62
N GLU A 87 24.43 -11.18 -1.49
CA GLU A 87 24.53 -10.39 -0.26
C GLU A 87 23.83 -11.06 0.93
N ASN A 88 22.67 -11.67 0.70
CA ASN A 88 21.94 -12.41 1.72
C ASN A 88 22.74 -13.62 2.22
N GLN A 89 23.38 -14.36 1.31
CA GLN A 89 24.24 -15.48 1.67
C GLN A 89 25.43 -15.04 2.53
N VAL A 90 26.13 -13.98 2.14
CA VAL A 90 27.25 -13.42 2.91
C VAL A 90 26.79 -12.95 4.29
N SER A 91 25.64 -12.28 4.36
CA SER A 91 25.06 -11.83 5.62
C SER A 91 24.67 -13.00 6.53
N GLY A 92 24.15 -14.09 5.95
CA GLY A 92 23.84 -15.33 6.66
C GLY A 92 25.09 -16.03 7.20
N GLU A 93 26.20 -16.04 6.46
CA GLU A 93 27.48 -16.57 6.92
C GLU A 93 28.05 -15.76 8.09
N LYS A 94 28.01 -14.42 8.00
CA LYS A 94 28.39 -13.54 9.11
C LYS A 94 27.56 -13.81 10.35
N LEU A 95 26.24 -13.96 10.21
CA LEU A 95 25.36 -14.29 11.32
C LEU A 95 25.72 -15.65 11.96
N ARG A 96 26.00 -16.67 11.14
CA ARG A 96 26.44 -17.99 11.62
C ARG A 96 27.74 -17.91 12.41
N GLN A 97 28.70 -17.11 11.96
CA GLN A 97 29.96 -16.93 12.68
C GLN A 97 29.72 -16.30 14.06
N VAL A 98 28.92 -15.22 14.13
CA VAL A 98 28.59 -14.56 15.39
C VAL A 98 27.86 -15.50 16.35
N ILE A 99 26.92 -16.32 15.84
CA ILE A 99 26.23 -17.33 16.66
C ILE A 99 27.22 -18.36 17.21
N ASN A 100 28.13 -18.88 16.39
CA ASN A 100 29.12 -19.86 16.83
C ASN A 100 30.04 -19.29 17.93
N GLU A 101 30.48 -18.04 17.78
CA GLU A 101 31.29 -17.36 18.80
C GLU A 101 30.50 -17.17 20.10
N ALA A 102 29.25 -16.73 20.01
CA ALA A 102 28.36 -16.57 21.16
C ALA A 102 28.08 -17.91 21.87
N GLU A 103 27.86 -18.99 21.13
CA GLU A 103 27.66 -20.34 21.68
C GLU A 103 28.92 -20.86 22.39
N SER A 104 30.10 -20.61 21.82
CA SER A 104 31.38 -20.99 22.44
C SER A 104 31.57 -20.26 23.78
N MET A 105 31.31 -18.95 23.79
CA MET A 105 31.37 -18.14 25.00
C MET A 105 30.37 -18.60 26.06
N LEU A 106 29.12 -18.91 25.66
CA LEU A 106 28.10 -19.47 26.54
C LEU A 106 28.52 -20.83 27.13
N LYS A 107 29.14 -21.70 26.33
CA LYS A 107 29.67 -22.98 26.81
C LYS A 107 30.76 -22.77 27.86
N GLN A 108 31.68 -21.83 27.65
CA GLN A 108 32.72 -21.50 28.63
C GLN A 108 32.10 -21.02 29.95
N VAL A 109 31.16 -20.07 29.91
CA VAL A 109 30.47 -19.57 31.11
C VAL A 109 29.74 -20.70 31.85
N ARG A 110 29.04 -21.58 31.13
CA ARG A 110 28.36 -22.74 31.73
C ARG A 110 29.33 -23.73 32.37
N LEU A 111 30.50 -23.96 31.78
CA LEU A 111 31.54 -24.83 32.35
C LEU A 111 32.14 -24.22 33.62
N TYR A 112 32.43 -22.91 33.63
CA TYR A 112 32.88 -22.22 34.84
C TYR A 112 31.86 -22.35 35.98
N HIS A 113 30.57 -22.15 35.69
CA HIS A 113 29.53 -22.28 36.73
C HIS A 113 29.40 -23.71 37.28
N LYS A 114 29.65 -24.74 36.47
CA LYS A 114 29.56 -26.15 36.91
C LYS A 114 30.77 -26.62 37.74
N THR A 115 31.88 -25.86 37.70
CA THR A 115 33.14 -26.22 38.38
C THR A 115 33.27 -25.57 39.77
N ILE A 116 32.37 -24.64 40.12
CA ILE A 116 32.22 -24.02 41.45
C ILE A 116 31.15 -24.79 42.22
#